data_AF-A0A936IVB2-F1
#
_entry.id   AF-A0A936IVB2-F1
#
_cell.length_a   1.000
_cell.length_b   1.000
_cell.length_c   1.000
_cell.angle_alpha   90.00
_cell.angle_beta   90.00
_cell.angle_gamma   90.00
#
_symmetry.space_group_name_H-M   'P 1'
#
loop_
_entity.id
_entity.type
_entity.pdbx_description
1 polymer ?
#
loop_
_entity_poly.entity_id
_entity_poly.type
_entity_poly.pdbx_seq_one_letter_code
_entity_poly.pdbx_strand_id
1 'polypeptide(L)'
;MIARHDAAVADKIVGAIMEANASLVPAHLGAARGEGTININRRVRAKDGRPAAVGRNPEGTVDRELIVFRIDDAQGKPLAVLVNFQCHGTVLAYENKTISPDWIGMTRKVIEDSLPGALALYFQGAAGDQGPMEGFTGDLAVPHRLGRILGHQAAALALSIETVRREPFFEGFVESTAYQAKQHWRVKGPRDATLRFATVTVQAPPRTYTREELARMERQVADAEAAVKKLGPNADRWEKHQAEARLRRFSDLLRSWRNPRTETLPVDVQALRIGEYALVAMPGEPFSGIGAAVKKASPFAVTMFCGYSSGSGGDYMPIASEYEHGGYEVERSPYGTGAADLVIREAQALLRKLKD
;
A
#
# COMPACT_ATOMS: atom_id res chain seq x y z
N MET A 1 6.73 23.86 14.59
CA MET A 1 6.57 22.42 14.87
C MET A 1 6.72 21.61 13.58
N ILE A 2 5.94 21.88 12.53
CA ILE A 2 5.99 21.17 11.23
C ILE A 2 7.39 21.20 10.58
N ALA A 3 8.00 22.37 10.38
CA ALA A 3 9.34 22.45 9.77
C ALA A 3 10.43 21.67 10.51
N ARG A 4 10.34 21.56 11.85
CA ARG A 4 11.27 20.73 12.64
C ARG A 4 11.02 19.23 12.44
N HIS A 5 9.75 18.84 12.28
CA HIS A 5 9.38 17.47 11.97
C HIS A 5 9.88 17.07 10.58
N ASP A 6 9.65 17.91 9.56
CA ASP A 6 10.07 17.64 8.18
C ASP A 6 11.58 17.47 8.07
N ALA A 7 12.35 18.37 8.69
CA ALA A 7 13.81 18.25 8.75
C ALA A 7 14.25 16.95 9.44
N ALA A 8 13.66 16.62 10.59
CA ALA A 8 14.00 15.40 11.31
C ALA A 8 13.64 14.11 10.53
N VAL A 9 12.58 14.13 9.72
CA VAL A 9 12.22 13.00 8.85
C VAL A 9 13.25 12.85 7.73
N ALA A 10 13.61 13.93 7.05
CA ALA A 10 14.62 13.91 6.00
C ALA A 10 15.97 13.40 6.53
N ASP A 11 16.43 13.94 7.67
CA ASP A 11 17.69 13.52 8.31
C ASP A 11 17.69 12.03 8.66
N LYS A 12 16.58 11.52 9.19
CA LYS A 12 16.45 10.09 9.54
C LYS A 12 16.42 9.18 8.32
N ILE A 13 15.79 9.59 7.23
CA ILE A 13 15.78 8.82 5.97
C ILE A 13 17.21 8.74 5.43
N VAL A 14 17.93 9.86 5.37
CA VAL A 14 19.33 9.89 4.94
C VAL A 14 20.20 9.03 5.85
N GLY A 15 20.04 9.14 7.16
CA GLY A 15 20.76 8.33 8.15
C GLY A 15 20.54 6.82 7.94
N ALA A 16 19.30 6.38 7.72
CA ALA A 16 18.99 4.98 7.48
C ALA A 16 19.63 4.45 6.18
N ILE A 17 19.67 5.27 5.12
CA ILE A 17 20.35 4.93 3.85
C ILE A 17 21.86 4.80 4.09
N MET A 18 22.46 5.73 4.82
CA MET A 18 23.89 5.70 5.14
C MET A 18 24.27 4.48 5.98
N GLU A 19 23.46 4.13 6.99
CA GLU A 19 23.66 2.95 7.83
C GLU A 19 23.57 1.65 7.02
N ALA A 20 22.59 1.54 6.12
CA ALA A 20 22.45 0.40 5.23
C ALA A 20 23.65 0.27 4.26
N ASN A 21 24.11 1.38 3.68
CA ASN A 21 25.26 1.40 2.78
C ASN A 21 26.59 1.06 3.50
N ALA A 22 26.73 1.45 4.77
CA ALA A 22 27.91 1.12 5.56
C ALA A 22 27.94 -0.36 6.02
N SER A 23 26.80 -1.05 5.98
CA SER A 23 26.63 -2.40 6.53
C SER A 23 26.37 -3.46 5.44
N LEU A 24 26.90 -3.26 4.23
CA LEU A 24 26.70 -4.18 3.10
C LEU A 24 27.36 -5.53 3.36
N VAL A 25 26.61 -6.61 3.15
CA VAL A 25 27.07 -8.00 3.24
C VAL A 25 26.54 -8.82 2.06
N PRO A 26 27.24 -9.90 1.64
CA PRO A 26 26.67 -10.86 0.70
C PRO A 26 25.38 -11.47 1.27
N ALA A 27 24.33 -11.51 0.45
CA ALA A 27 23.00 -11.91 0.88
C ALA A 27 22.26 -12.72 -0.17
N HIS A 28 21.25 -13.46 0.27
CA HIS A 28 20.34 -14.25 -0.54
C HIS A 28 18.91 -13.76 -0.35
N LEU A 29 18.16 -13.70 -1.44
CA LEU A 29 16.79 -13.22 -1.47
C LEU A 29 15.84 -14.32 -1.96
N GLY A 30 14.72 -14.48 -1.26
CA GLY A 30 13.56 -15.23 -1.71
C GLY A 30 12.27 -14.47 -1.48
N ALA A 31 11.20 -14.86 -2.16
CA ALA A 31 9.88 -14.26 -2.00
C ALA A 31 8.76 -15.30 -2.08
N ALA A 32 7.65 -15.01 -1.43
CA ALA A 32 6.43 -15.81 -1.46
C ALA A 32 5.18 -14.92 -1.55
N ARG A 33 4.11 -15.49 -2.11
CA ARG A 33 2.76 -14.94 -2.12
C ARG A 33 1.90 -15.73 -1.13
N GLY A 34 1.02 -15.04 -0.42
CA GLY A 34 -0.03 -15.65 0.38
C GLY A 34 -1.21 -14.71 0.49
N GLU A 35 -2.01 -14.91 1.54
CA GLU A 35 -3.24 -14.15 1.77
C GLU A 35 -3.20 -13.40 3.10
N GLY A 36 -3.45 -12.10 3.07
CA GLY A 36 -3.69 -11.28 4.24
C GLY A 36 -5.18 -11.05 4.45
N THR A 37 -5.65 -11.05 5.70
CA THR A 37 -7.10 -11.10 5.98
C THR A 37 -7.67 -9.89 6.71
N ILE A 38 -6.85 -8.88 6.98
CA ILE A 38 -7.25 -7.74 7.83
C ILE A 38 -7.88 -6.58 7.06
N ASN A 39 -7.93 -6.63 5.72
CA ASN A 39 -8.43 -5.55 4.89
C ASN A 39 -9.82 -5.83 4.30
N ILE A 40 -10.46 -4.74 3.89
CA ILE A 40 -11.75 -4.71 3.19
C ILE A 40 -11.79 -3.52 2.26
N ASN A 41 -12.63 -3.62 1.22
CA ASN A 41 -13.00 -2.45 0.44
C ASN A 41 -13.70 -1.43 1.35
N ARG A 42 -13.27 -0.18 1.27
CA ARG A 42 -13.75 0.89 2.16
C ARG A 42 -14.82 1.79 1.54
N ARG A 43 -15.35 1.46 0.36
CA ARG A 43 -16.29 2.31 -0.39
C ARG A 43 -17.71 1.75 -0.32
N VAL A 44 -18.47 2.15 0.70
CA VAL A 44 -19.86 1.72 0.89
C VAL A 44 -20.77 2.38 -0.14
N ARG A 45 -21.49 1.54 -0.89
CA ARG A 45 -22.44 1.97 -1.91
C ARG A 45 -23.79 2.23 -1.28
N ALA A 46 -24.27 3.48 -1.35
CA ALA A 46 -25.60 3.83 -0.89
C ALA A 46 -26.65 3.41 -1.91
N LYS A 47 -27.77 2.81 -1.45
CA LYS A 47 -28.88 2.38 -2.33
C LYS A 47 -29.73 3.54 -2.86
N ASP A 48 -29.54 4.74 -2.31
CA ASP A 48 -30.34 5.95 -2.56
C ASP A 48 -29.63 6.96 -3.48
N GLY A 49 -28.57 6.53 -4.18
CA GLY A 49 -27.83 7.39 -5.11
C GLY A 49 -26.89 8.39 -4.47
N ARG A 50 -26.71 8.37 -3.14
CA ARG A 50 -25.66 9.16 -2.47
C ARG A 50 -24.26 8.71 -2.90
N PRO A 51 -23.27 9.62 -2.92
CA PRO A 51 -21.88 9.25 -3.18
C PRO A 51 -21.37 8.18 -2.22
N ALA A 52 -20.43 7.37 -2.68
CA ALA A 52 -19.81 6.33 -1.85
C ALA A 52 -19.25 6.92 -0.55
N ALA A 53 -19.51 6.23 0.56
CA ALA A 53 -19.04 6.63 1.88
C ALA A 53 -17.87 5.75 2.33
N VAL A 54 -16.94 6.35 3.07
CA VAL A 54 -15.88 5.59 3.74
C VAL A 54 -16.52 4.68 4.81
N GLY A 55 -16.36 3.38 4.67
CA GLY A 55 -16.91 2.38 5.59
C GLY A 55 -16.72 0.96 5.05
N ARG A 56 -17.22 -0.04 5.75
CA ARG A 56 -17.00 -1.45 5.37
C ARG A 56 -17.89 -1.86 4.20
N ASN A 57 -17.29 -2.25 3.07
CA ASN A 57 -17.99 -2.77 1.90
C ASN A 57 -17.59 -4.23 1.59
N PRO A 58 -18.33 -5.23 2.09
CA PRO A 58 -18.05 -6.65 1.82
C PRO A 58 -18.19 -7.05 0.35
N GLU A 59 -19.01 -6.34 -0.43
CA GLU A 59 -19.26 -6.61 -1.85
C GLU A 59 -18.21 -5.94 -2.76
N GLY A 60 -17.38 -5.07 -2.21
CA GLY A 60 -16.35 -4.36 -2.96
C GLY A 60 -15.13 -5.24 -3.23
N THR A 61 -14.36 -4.89 -4.26
CA THR A 61 -13.12 -5.59 -4.58
C THR A 61 -12.10 -5.44 -3.45
N VAL A 62 -11.53 -6.56 -3.03
CA VAL A 62 -10.48 -6.64 -2.01
C VAL A 62 -9.26 -7.33 -2.60
N ASP A 63 -8.12 -6.65 -2.65
CA ASP A 63 -6.84 -7.29 -2.93
C ASP A 63 -6.31 -7.87 -1.61
N ARG A 64 -6.35 -9.20 -1.49
CA ARG A 64 -5.86 -9.92 -0.30
C ARG A 64 -4.44 -10.45 -0.47
N GLU A 65 -3.78 -10.18 -1.58
CA GLU A 65 -2.46 -10.74 -1.84
C GLU A 65 -1.42 -10.14 -0.88
N LEU A 66 -0.90 -11.00 -0.01
CA LEU A 66 0.20 -10.69 0.90
C LEU A 66 1.50 -11.16 0.26
N ILE A 67 2.42 -10.23 0.03
CA ILE A 67 3.72 -10.53 -0.57
C ILE A 67 4.80 -10.36 0.47
N VAL A 68 5.63 -11.39 0.65
CA VAL A 68 6.74 -11.38 1.60
C VAL A 68 8.03 -11.70 0.88
N PHE A 69 9.04 -10.87 1.11
CA PHE A 69 10.41 -11.11 0.69
C PHE A 69 11.24 -11.36 1.95
N ARG A 70 12.10 -12.37 1.91
CA ARG A 70 13.05 -12.67 2.98
C ARG A 70 14.47 -12.55 2.45
N ILE A 71 15.30 -11.84 3.20
CA ILE A 71 16.72 -11.65 2.91
C ILE A 71 17.51 -12.26 4.06
N ASP A 72 18.37 -13.22 3.73
CA ASP A 72 19.33 -13.82 4.66
C ASP A 72 20.76 -13.44 4.23
N ASP A 73 21.71 -13.42 5.17
CA ASP A 73 23.13 -13.32 4.84
C ASP A 73 23.67 -14.62 4.20
N ALA A 74 24.95 -14.62 3.82
CA ALA A 74 25.62 -15.80 3.24
C ALA A 74 25.65 -17.03 4.16
N GLN A 75 25.43 -16.86 5.48
CA GLN A 75 25.37 -17.94 6.46
C GLN A 75 23.93 -18.42 6.71
N GLY A 76 22.93 -17.79 6.08
CA GLY A 76 21.51 -18.11 6.23
C GLY A 76 20.85 -17.45 7.44
N LYS A 77 21.50 -16.47 8.06
CA LYS A 77 20.89 -15.69 9.15
C LYS A 77 19.98 -14.62 8.57
N PRO A 78 18.74 -14.46 9.08
CA PRO A 78 17.85 -13.39 8.64
C PRO A 78 18.43 -11.99 8.83
N LEU A 79 18.37 -11.18 7.77
CA LEU A 79 18.74 -9.76 7.77
C LEU A 79 17.50 -8.86 7.71
N ALA A 80 16.56 -9.18 6.82
CA ALA A 80 15.35 -8.39 6.65
C ALA A 80 14.18 -9.21 6.11
N VAL A 81 12.98 -8.77 6.44
CA VAL A 81 11.73 -9.25 5.86
C VAL A 81 10.96 -8.05 5.35
N LEU A 82 10.66 -8.02 4.04
CA LEU A 82 9.84 -6.98 3.43
C LEU A 82 8.43 -7.54 3.24
N VAL A 83 7.43 -6.79 3.70
CA VAL A 83 6.01 -7.15 3.63
C VAL A 83 5.28 -6.14 2.79
N ASN A 84 4.51 -6.59 1.79
CA ASN A 84 3.66 -5.72 0.97
C ASN A 84 2.20 -6.17 1.08
N PHE A 85 1.35 -5.24 1.50
CA PHE A 85 -0.08 -5.48 1.68
C PHE A 85 -0.89 -4.18 1.48
N GLN A 86 -2.17 -4.29 1.11
CA GLN A 86 -3.01 -3.16 0.71
C GLN A 86 -4.05 -2.85 1.80
N CYS A 87 -3.70 -1.99 2.76
CA CYS A 87 -4.63 -1.64 3.84
C CYS A 87 -4.25 -0.31 4.49
N HIS A 88 -5.18 0.65 4.60
CA HIS A 88 -4.90 1.90 5.31
C HIS A 88 -4.55 1.68 6.81
N GLY A 89 -3.54 2.39 7.32
CA GLY A 89 -3.24 2.50 8.76
C GLY A 89 -4.19 3.46 9.47
N THR A 90 -5.49 3.13 9.51
CA THR A 90 -6.57 4.03 9.96
C THR A 90 -7.43 3.45 11.07
N VAL A 91 -6.95 2.42 11.78
CA VAL A 91 -7.72 1.79 12.86
C VAL A 91 -7.99 2.81 13.97
N LEU A 92 -6.95 3.56 14.37
CA LEU A 92 -6.99 4.47 15.51
C LEU A 92 -7.77 5.78 15.29
N ALA A 93 -7.84 6.23 14.03
CA ALA A 93 -8.61 7.38 13.57
C ALA A 93 -8.62 8.60 14.52
N TYR A 94 -9.79 9.21 14.74
CA TYR A 94 -9.96 10.48 15.43
C TYR A 94 -10.03 10.37 16.96
N GLU A 95 -10.19 9.17 17.51
CA GLU A 95 -10.24 8.94 18.96
C GLU A 95 -8.84 8.90 19.59
N ASN A 96 -7.83 8.50 18.81
CA ASN A 96 -6.44 8.48 19.27
C ASN A 96 -5.81 9.88 19.26
N LYS A 97 -5.08 10.20 20.34
CA LYS A 97 -4.36 11.47 20.52
C LYS A 97 -2.84 11.29 20.65
N THR A 98 -2.34 10.07 20.42
CA THR A 98 -0.93 9.72 20.58
C THR A 98 -0.28 9.33 19.26
N ILE A 99 1.05 9.41 19.19
CA ILE A 99 1.80 8.92 18.03
C ILE A 99 1.77 7.38 18.07
N SER A 100 1.33 6.77 16.97
CA SER A 100 1.24 5.32 16.86
C SER A 100 1.57 4.87 15.43
N PRO A 101 2.28 3.74 15.25
CA PRO A 101 2.44 3.08 13.96
C PRO A 101 1.21 2.26 13.54
N ASP A 102 0.09 2.38 14.25
CA ASP A 102 -1.16 1.66 14.03
C ASP A 102 -0.94 0.13 13.98
N TRP A 103 -1.73 -0.62 13.22
CA TRP A 103 -1.56 -2.08 13.13
C TRP A 103 -0.22 -2.50 12.49
N ILE A 104 0.39 -1.64 11.65
CA ILE A 104 1.66 -1.91 10.97
C ILE A 104 2.79 -2.13 11.98
N GLY A 105 2.79 -1.37 13.08
CA GLY A 105 3.79 -1.54 14.13
C GLY A 105 3.77 -2.93 14.76
N MET A 106 2.58 -3.44 15.06
CA MET A 106 2.44 -4.78 15.63
C MET A 106 2.73 -5.88 14.60
N THR A 107 2.40 -5.67 13.32
CA THR A 107 2.82 -6.58 12.24
C THR A 107 4.34 -6.73 12.19
N ARG A 108 5.08 -5.61 12.19
CA ARG A 108 6.55 -5.64 12.19
C ARG A 108 7.09 -6.37 13.41
N LYS A 109 6.59 -6.04 14.60
CA LYS A 109 7.00 -6.68 15.85
C LYS A 109 6.85 -8.20 15.81
N VAL A 110 5.71 -8.72 15.36
CA VAL A 110 5.48 -10.17 15.31
C VAL A 110 6.44 -10.89 14.36
N ILE A 111 6.80 -10.24 13.25
CA ILE A 111 7.77 -10.79 12.29
C ILE A 111 9.16 -10.81 12.91
N GLU A 112 9.59 -9.70 13.53
CA GLU A 112 10.88 -9.58 14.20
C GLU A 112 11.02 -10.57 15.37
N ASP A 113 9.94 -10.80 16.13
CA ASP A 113 9.90 -11.80 17.20
C ASP A 113 9.97 -13.24 16.63
N SER A 114 9.43 -13.48 15.42
CA SER A 114 9.42 -14.80 14.78
C SER A 114 10.70 -15.13 14.01
N LEU A 115 11.44 -14.10 13.56
CA LEU A 115 12.75 -14.24 12.91
C LEU A 115 13.77 -13.31 13.59
N PRO A 116 14.30 -13.69 14.77
CA PRO A 116 15.24 -12.87 15.51
C PRO A 116 16.46 -12.47 14.67
N GLY A 117 16.72 -11.16 14.60
CA GLY A 117 17.79 -10.57 13.80
C GLY A 117 17.34 -9.98 12.47
N ALA A 118 16.14 -10.31 11.99
CA ALA A 118 15.56 -9.65 10.82
C ALA A 118 14.99 -8.28 11.18
N LEU A 119 15.22 -7.28 10.33
CA LEU A 119 14.46 -6.03 10.31
C LEU A 119 13.17 -6.22 9.51
N ALA A 120 12.00 -5.93 10.10
CA ALA A 120 10.74 -5.97 9.35
C ALA A 120 10.43 -4.63 8.68
N LEU A 121 10.35 -4.62 7.36
CA LEU A 121 10.01 -3.46 6.54
C LEU A 121 8.63 -3.65 5.92
N TYR A 122 7.76 -2.66 6.08
CA TYR A 122 6.41 -2.71 5.53
C TYR A 122 6.27 -1.73 4.36
N PHE A 123 5.84 -2.25 3.21
CA PHE A 123 5.62 -1.53 1.96
C PHE A 123 4.12 -1.44 1.70
N GLN A 124 3.58 -0.24 1.75
CA GLN A 124 2.16 -0.03 1.54
C GLN A 124 1.79 -0.26 0.08
N GLY A 125 0.83 -1.16 -0.15
CA GLY A 125 0.33 -1.43 -1.49
C GLY A 125 -0.71 -0.41 -1.97
N ALA A 126 -1.46 -0.76 -3.02
CA ALA A 126 -2.54 0.06 -3.55
C ALA A 126 -3.77 0.06 -2.63
N ALA A 127 -3.76 0.94 -1.62
CA ALA A 127 -4.74 0.95 -0.55
C ALA A 127 -5.81 2.04 -0.68
N GLY A 128 -5.88 2.78 -1.80
CA GLY A 128 -6.79 3.94 -1.96
C GLY A 128 -8.24 3.62 -1.61
N ASP A 129 -8.71 2.43 -1.98
CA ASP A 129 -10.03 1.90 -1.67
C ASP A 129 -10.02 0.74 -0.66
N GLN A 130 -8.90 0.51 0.04
CA GLN A 130 -8.73 -0.55 1.03
C GLN A 130 -8.53 0.02 2.44
N GLY A 131 -9.32 -0.46 3.40
CA GLY A 131 -9.21 -0.12 4.81
C GLY A 131 -9.18 -1.36 5.71
N PRO A 132 -8.93 -1.19 7.01
CA PRO A 132 -8.98 -2.30 7.94
C PRO A 132 -10.41 -2.80 8.12
N MET A 133 -10.57 -4.11 8.36
CA MET A 133 -11.85 -4.77 8.65
C MET A 133 -12.54 -4.20 9.90
N GLU A 134 -11.77 -3.59 10.79
CA GLU A 134 -12.22 -2.96 12.03
C GLU A 134 -11.38 -1.72 12.29
N GLY A 135 -12.01 -0.61 12.70
CA GLY A 135 -11.31 0.66 12.87
C GLY A 135 -12.26 1.76 13.31
N PHE A 136 -11.76 3.00 13.24
CA PHE A 136 -12.41 4.19 13.78
C PHE A 136 -12.62 4.14 15.30
N THR A 137 -11.62 3.64 16.03
CA THR A 137 -11.66 3.50 17.50
C THR A 137 -10.33 3.85 18.15
N GLY A 138 -10.33 4.39 19.37
CA GLY A 138 -9.14 4.67 20.17
C GLY A 138 -8.60 3.45 20.92
N ASP A 139 -9.26 2.30 20.84
CA ASP A 139 -8.84 1.07 21.50
C ASP A 139 -7.62 0.45 20.81
N LEU A 140 -6.47 0.49 21.49
CA LEU A 140 -5.21 -0.10 21.03
C LEU A 140 -5.25 -1.63 20.90
N ALA A 141 -6.22 -2.32 21.52
CA ALA A 141 -6.37 -3.75 21.35
C ALA A 141 -6.72 -4.14 19.89
N VAL A 142 -7.45 -3.28 19.18
CA VAL A 142 -7.85 -3.51 17.78
C VAL A 142 -6.66 -3.50 16.82
N PRO A 143 -5.85 -2.43 16.70
CA PRO A 143 -4.69 -2.44 15.81
C PRO A 143 -3.66 -3.48 16.23
N HIS A 144 -3.50 -3.76 17.53
CA HIS A 144 -2.63 -4.85 17.98
C HIS A 144 -3.14 -6.23 17.53
N ARG A 145 -4.44 -6.50 17.61
CA ARG A 145 -5.00 -7.77 17.14
C ARG A 145 -4.87 -7.91 15.61
N LEU A 146 -5.25 -6.89 14.85
CA LEU A 146 -5.11 -6.91 13.39
C LEU A 146 -3.64 -7.04 12.98
N GLY A 147 -2.75 -6.28 13.62
CA GLY A 147 -1.32 -6.36 13.36
C GLY A 147 -0.73 -7.74 13.68
N ARG A 148 -1.18 -8.39 14.77
CA ARG A 148 -0.80 -9.78 15.07
C ARG A 148 -1.29 -10.78 14.04
N ILE A 149 -2.53 -10.65 13.55
CA ILE A 149 -3.08 -11.52 12.52
C ILE A 149 -2.20 -11.46 11.26
N LEU A 150 -1.99 -10.26 10.72
CA LEU A 150 -1.17 -10.09 9.52
C LEU A 150 0.30 -10.44 9.78
N GLY A 151 0.82 -10.11 10.98
CA GLY A 151 2.17 -10.45 11.41
C GLY A 151 2.44 -11.94 11.39
N HIS A 152 1.52 -12.76 11.92
CA HIS A 152 1.65 -14.22 11.88
C HIS A 152 1.50 -14.78 10.46
N GLN A 153 0.61 -14.22 9.64
CA GLN A 153 0.50 -14.59 8.22
C GLN A 153 1.79 -14.31 7.46
N ALA A 154 2.39 -13.13 7.66
CA ALA A 154 3.64 -12.74 7.04
C ALA A 154 4.84 -13.55 7.58
N ALA A 155 4.90 -13.79 8.89
CA ALA A 155 5.95 -14.59 9.51
C ALA A 155 5.91 -16.05 9.03
N ALA A 156 4.73 -16.65 8.91
CA ALA A 156 4.57 -17.99 8.34
C ALA A 156 5.11 -18.07 6.91
N LEU A 157 4.78 -17.08 6.06
CA LEU A 157 5.36 -16.98 4.72
C LEU A 157 6.88 -16.80 4.76
N ALA A 158 7.40 -15.91 5.59
CA ALA A 158 8.84 -15.67 5.73
C ALA A 158 9.61 -16.95 6.14
N LEU A 159 9.05 -17.74 7.06
CA LEU A 159 9.63 -19.01 7.49
C LEU A 159 9.59 -20.08 6.39
N SER A 160 8.61 -20.02 5.48
CA SER A 160 8.52 -20.95 4.35
C SER A 160 9.45 -20.62 3.18
N ILE A 161 10.02 -19.42 3.15
CA ILE A 161 10.91 -18.99 2.05
C ILE A 161 12.30 -19.61 2.21
N GLU A 162 12.70 -20.39 1.21
CA GLU A 162 14.11 -20.74 0.98
C GLU A 162 14.81 -19.63 0.18
N THR A 163 15.74 -18.92 0.82
CA THR A 163 16.56 -17.87 0.18
C THR A 163 17.66 -18.45 -0.71
N VAL A 164 18.13 -19.66 -0.39
CA VAL A 164 19.07 -20.46 -1.20
C VAL A 164 18.32 -21.60 -1.86
N ARG A 165 18.42 -21.73 -3.18
CA ARG A 165 17.73 -22.80 -3.92
C ARG A 165 18.38 -24.14 -3.65
N ARG A 166 17.58 -25.13 -3.25
CA ARG A 166 18.02 -26.51 -3.03
C ARG A 166 17.25 -27.47 -3.92
N GLU A 167 17.86 -28.59 -4.28
CA GLU A 167 17.18 -29.68 -4.97
C GLU A 167 17.46 -31.02 -4.28
N PRO A 168 16.46 -31.92 -4.22
CA PRO A 168 16.65 -33.22 -3.61
C PRO A 168 17.58 -34.06 -4.45
N PHE A 169 18.52 -34.74 -3.78
CA PHE A 169 19.45 -35.69 -4.35
C PHE A 169 19.26 -37.04 -3.66
N PHE A 170 18.92 -38.06 -4.44
CA PHE A 170 18.78 -39.42 -3.94
C PHE A 170 20.15 -40.10 -3.87
N GLU A 171 20.53 -40.56 -2.69
CA GLU A 171 21.83 -41.21 -2.43
C GLU A 171 21.71 -42.73 -2.30
N GLY A 172 20.51 -43.26 -2.10
CA GLY A 172 20.26 -44.69 -1.94
C GLY A 172 19.26 -44.96 -0.84
N PHE A 173 19.36 -46.14 -0.23
CA PHE A 173 18.48 -46.55 0.86
C PHE A 173 19.26 -46.82 2.14
N VAL A 174 18.56 -46.75 3.28
CA VAL A 174 19.08 -47.19 4.58
C VAL A 174 18.07 -48.13 5.23
N GLU A 175 18.58 -49.23 5.77
CA GLU A 175 17.77 -50.13 6.56
C GLU A 175 17.58 -49.56 7.97
N SER A 176 16.33 -49.52 8.39
CA SER A 176 15.86 -49.09 9.71
C SER A 176 14.60 -49.92 10.01
N THR A 177 13.88 -49.63 11.11
CA THR A 177 12.59 -50.28 11.37
C THR A 177 11.58 -50.09 10.23
N ALA A 178 11.76 -49.07 9.40
CA ALA A 178 11.21 -48.97 8.06
C ALA A 178 12.35 -48.79 7.04
N TYR A 179 12.19 -49.33 5.83
CA TYR A 179 13.13 -49.10 4.73
C TYR A 179 13.01 -47.65 4.25
N GLN A 180 14.08 -46.86 4.40
CA GLN A 180 14.05 -45.42 4.15
C GLN A 180 14.90 -45.03 2.94
N ALA A 181 14.40 -44.07 2.16
CA ALA A 181 15.16 -43.41 1.10
C ALA A 181 16.11 -42.36 1.73
N LYS A 182 17.40 -42.44 1.42
CA LYS A 182 18.38 -41.40 1.72
C LYS A 182 18.25 -40.28 0.70
N GLN A 183 17.61 -39.19 1.08
CA GLN A 183 17.45 -38.00 0.26
C GLN A 183 18.12 -36.82 0.97
N HIS A 184 19.13 -36.25 0.31
CA HIS A 184 19.84 -35.06 0.77
C HIS A 184 19.47 -33.86 -0.10
N TRP A 185 19.78 -32.65 0.38
CA TRP A 185 19.59 -31.42 -0.38
C TRP A 185 20.92 -30.93 -0.93
N ARG A 186 20.98 -30.69 -2.24
CA ARG A 186 22.12 -30.01 -2.87
C ARG A 186 21.76 -28.57 -3.14
N VAL A 187 22.68 -27.66 -2.82
CA VAL A 187 22.55 -26.25 -3.20
C VAL A 187 22.65 -26.16 -4.72
N LYS A 188 21.62 -25.62 -5.35
CA LYS A 188 21.65 -25.25 -6.75
C LYS A 188 22.33 -23.89 -6.83
N GLY A 189 23.22 -23.74 -7.83
CA GLY A 189 24.11 -22.58 -8.01
C GLY A 189 23.45 -21.20 -7.89
N PRO A 190 24.24 -20.12 -7.98
CA PRO A 190 23.78 -18.78 -7.62
C PRO A 190 22.50 -18.40 -8.35
N ARG A 191 21.55 -17.79 -7.63
CA ARG A 191 20.34 -17.22 -8.23
C ARG A 191 20.71 -16.12 -9.21
N ASP A 192 19.80 -15.82 -10.14
CA ASP A 192 19.88 -14.59 -10.94
C ASP A 192 20.01 -13.39 -9.98
N ALA A 193 21.13 -12.68 -10.06
CA ALA A 193 21.44 -11.50 -9.25
C ALA A 193 21.26 -10.20 -10.06
N THR A 194 20.61 -10.26 -11.23
CA THR A 194 20.40 -9.11 -12.09
C THR A 194 19.63 -8.01 -11.37
N LEU A 195 20.25 -6.84 -11.23
CA LEU A 195 19.63 -5.64 -10.72
C LEU A 195 19.38 -4.67 -11.89
N ARG A 196 18.13 -4.25 -12.09
CA ARG A 196 17.81 -3.23 -13.10
C ARG A 196 16.73 -2.29 -12.56
N PHE A 197 16.89 -1.00 -12.83
CA PHE A 197 15.95 0.03 -12.41
C PHE A 197 15.51 0.85 -13.62
N ALA A 198 14.24 1.22 -13.67
CA ALA A 198 13.71 2.13 -14.66
C ALA A 198 12.58 2.99 -14.08
N THR A 199 12.38 4.15 -14.68
CA THR A 199 11.29 5.07 -14.34
C THR A 199 10.63 5.56 -15.62
N VAL A 200 9.33 5.80 -15.55
CA VAL A 200 8.56 6.50 -16.58
C VAL A 200 7.67 7.54 -15.91
N THR A 201 7.60 8.73 -16.47
CA THR A 201 6.64 9.75 -16.03
C THR A 201 5.42 9.68 -16.93
N VAL A 202 4.29 9.24 -16.36
CA VAL A 202 3.00 9.16 -17.04
C VAL A 202 2.34 10.52 -17.03
N GLN A 203 1.92 11.00 -18.20
CA GLN A 203 1.13 12.23 -18.32
C GLN A 203 -0.35 11.88 -18.15
N ALA A 204 -0.81 11.87 -16.89
CA ALA A 204 -2.18 11.50 -16.57
C ALA A 204 -3.16 12.61 -17.01
N PRO A 205 -4.33 12.27 -17.59
CA PRO A 205 -5.33 13.25 -17.93
C PRO A 205 -5.82 13.96 -16.66
N PRO A 206 -6.05 15.29 -16.69
CA PRO A 206 -6.62 15.99 -15.55
C PRO A 206 -8.09 15.60 -15.35
N ARG A 207 -8.57 15.78 -14.12
CA ARG A 207 -9.98 15.61 -13.78
C ARG A 207 -10.82 16.70 -14.45
N THR A 208 -11.88 16.28 -15.14
CA THR A 208 -12.97 17.13 -15.60
C THR A 208 -14.22 16.88 -14.75
N TYR A 209 -15.05 17.91 -14.58
CA TYR A 209 -16.24 17.88 -13.73
C TYR A 209 -17.49 18.19 -14.53
N THR A 210 -18.53 17.38 -14.39
CA THR A 210 -19.81 17.63 -15.06
C THR A 210 -20.60 18.74 -14.35
N ARG A 211 -21.62 19.29 -15.03
CA ARG A 211 -22.56 20.24 -14.41
C ARG A 211 -23.27 19.65 -13.19
N GLU A 212 -23.58 18.36 -13.22
CA GLU A 212 -24.25 17.66 -12.12
C GLU A 212 -23.33 17.50 -10.90
N GLU A 213 -22.04 17.23 -11.13
CA GLU A 213 -21.04 17.16 -10.08
C GLU A 213 -20.84 18.51 -9.40
N LEU A 214 -20.71 19.58 -10.18
CA LEU A 214 -20.63 20.95 -9.66
C LEU A 214 -21.88 21.30 -8.83
N ALA A 215 -23.07 21.03 -9.35
CA ALA A 215 -24.32 21.29 -8.63
C ALA A 215 -24.43 20.47 -7.33
N ARG A 216 -23.90 19.24 -7.31
CA ARG A 216 -23.86 18.41 -6.10
C ARG A 216 -22.90 18.97 -5.06
N MET A 217 -21.70 19.40 -5.48
CA MET A 217 -20.72 20.02 -4.58
C MET A 217 -21.24 21.37 -4.04
N GLU A 218 -21.92 22.18 -4.86
CA GLU A 218 -22.60 23.40 -4.41
C GLU A 218 -23.62 23.13 -3.30
N ARG A 219 -24.44 22.07 -3.45
CA ARG A 219 -25.35 21.63 -2.38
C ARG A 219 -24.59 21.20 -1.12
N GLN A 220 -23.50 20.44 -1.26
CA GLN A 220 -22.67 20.03 -0.12
C GLN A 220 -22.05 21.21 0.63
N VAL A 221 -21.63 22.26 -0.09
CA VAL A 221 -21.16 23.52 0.51
C VAL A 221 -22.29 24.20 1.26
N ALA A 222 -23.46 24.40 0.63
CA ALA A 222 -24.62 25.03 1.27
C ALA A 222 -25.07 24.28 2.53
N ASP A 223 -25.11 22.94 2.49
CA ASP A 223 -25.42 22.10 3.64
C ASP A 223 -24.39 22.26 4.78
N ALA A 224 -23.11 22.36 4.43
CA ALA A 224 -22.04 22.59 5.40
C ALA A 224 -22.09 24.00 6.01
N GLU A 225 -22.41 25.03 5.22
CA GLU A 225 -22.64 26.40 5.72
C GLU A 225 -23.82 26.44 6.68
N ALA A 226 -24.93 25.79 6.33
CA ALA A 226 -26.12 25.69 7.18
C ALA A 226 -25.79 24.95 8.49
N ALA A 227 -25.00 23.88 8.43
CA ALA A 227 -24.55 23.14 9.62
C ALA A 227 -23.71 24.02 10.55
N VAL A 228 -22.75 24.78 10.02
CA VAL A 228 -21.94 25.72 10.81
C VAL A 228 -22.82 26.81 11.44
N LYS A 229 -23.76 27.39 10.68
CA LYS A 229 -24.66 28.45 11.18
C LYS A 229 -25.60 27.95 12.29
N LYS A 230 -26.01 26.68 12.23
CA LYS A 230 -26.85 26.06 13.25
C LYS A 230 -26.13 25.88 14.58
N LEU A 231 -24.80 25.81 14.58
CA LEU A 231 -24.01 25.76 15.80
C LEU A 231 -24.06 27.12 16.50
N GLY A 232 -24.69 27.14 17.67
CA GLY A 232 -24.74 28.34 18.51
C GLY A 232 -23.40 28.68 19.14
N PRO A 233 -23.30 29.82 19.85
CA PRO A 233 -22.06 30.26 20.51
C PRO A 233 -21.56 29.27 21.58
N ASN A 234 -22.44 28.44 22.12
CA ASN A 234 -22.14 27.44 23.16
C ASN A 234 -21.91 26.02 22.62
N ALA A 235 -21.81 25.85 21.29
CA ALA A 235 -21.51 24.54 20.71
C ALA A 235 -20.13 24.03 21.18
N ASP A 236 -19.97 22.72 21.28
CA ASP A 236 -18.71 22.13 21.67
C ASP A 236 -17.60 22.51 20.66
N ARG A 237 -16.38 22.72 21.17
CA ARG A 237 -15.25 23.20 20.37
C ARG A 237 -14.89 22.21 19.26
N TRP A 238 -14.98 20.91 19.53
CA TRP A 238 -14.69 19.86 18.56
C TRP A 238 -15.79 19.78 17.50
N GLU A 239 -17.07 19.87 17.89
CA GLU A 239 -18.19 19.92 16.94
C GLU A 239 -18.08 21.11 15.99
N LYS A 240 -17.76 22.30 16.54
CA LYS A 240 -17.53 23.50 15.74
C LYS A 240 -16.35 23.34 14.79
N HIS A 241 -15.23 22.81 15.28
CA HIS A 241 -14.06 22.54 14.46
C HIS A 241 -14.36 21.57 13.31
N GLN A 242 -15.09 20.48 13.57
CA GLN A 242 -15.51 19.49 12.57
C GLN A 242 -16.38 20.12 11.48
N ALA A 243 -17.39 20.90 11.86
CA ALA A 243 -18.28 21.56 10.91
C ALA A 243 -17.54 22.58 10.04
N GLU A 244 -16.67 23.40 10.64
CA GLU A 244 -15.84 24.38 9.94
C GLU A 244 -14.83 23.70 9.00
N ALA A 245 -14.21 22.60 9.43
CA ALA A 245 -13.28 21.82 8.60
C ALA A 245 -13.99 21.19 7.40
N ARG A 246 -15.22 20.69 7.59
CA ARG A 246 -16.05 20.15 6.52
C ARG A 246 -16.43 21.22 5.50
N LEU A 247 -16.88 22.39 5.97
CA LEU A 247 -17.19 23.53 5.11
C LEU A 247 -15.96 23.93 4.30
N ARG A 248 -14.83 24.18 4.98
CA ARG A 248 -13.57 24.53 4.32
C ARG A 248 -13.20 23.54 3.22
N ARG A 249 -13.22 22.24 3.52
CA ARG A 249 -12.92 21.19 2.55
C ARG A 249 -13.80 21.26 1.30
N PHE A 250 -15.12 21.36 1.47
CA PHE A 250 -16.03 21.40 0.32
C PHE A 250 -15.92 22.73 -0.45
N SER A 251 -15.72 23.85 0.23
CA SER A 251 -15.50 25.15 -0.43
C SER A 251 -14.20 25.15 -1.25
N ASP A 252 -13.14 24.55 -0.74
CA ASP A 252 -11.85 24.43 -1.46
C ASP A 252 -11.98 23.50 -2.68
N LEU A 253 -12.70 22.38 -2.54
CA LEU A 253 -13.01 21.50 -3.67
C LEU A 253 -13.88 22.20 -4.71
N LEU A 254 -14.95 22.90 -4.32
CA LEU A 254 -15.78 23.62 -5.29
C LEU A 254 -14.99 24.68 -6.06
N ARG A 255 -14.08 25.37 -5.38
CA ARG A 255 -13.20 26.36 -6.03
C ARG A 255 -12.27 25.71 -7.05
N SER A 256 -11.67 24.56 -6.72
CA SER A 256 -10.81 23.84 -7.65
C SER A 256 -11.60 23.22 -8.80
N TRP A 257 -12.83 22.75 -8.57
CA TRP A 257 -13.68 22.18 -9.60
C TRP A 257 -14.20 23.22 -10.59
N ARG A 258 -14.42 24.46 -10.14
CA ARG A 258 -14.77 25.59 -11.02
C ARG A 258 -13.61 26.08 -11.87
N ASN A 259 -12.37 25.80 -11.46
CA ASN A 259 -11.15 26.16 -12.17
C ASN A 259 -10.25 24.91 -12.30
N PRO A 260 -10.71 23.87 -13.01
CA PRO A 260 -9.98 22.61 -13.07
C PRO A 260 -8.67 22.82 -13.84
N ARG A 261 -7.70 21.95 -13.56
CA ARG A 261 -6.45 21.91 -14.34
C ARG A 261 -6.76 21.51 -15.78
N THR A 262 -6.07 22.13 -16.72
CA THR A 262 -6.18 21.82 -18.15
C THR A 262 -4.99 21.03 -18.67
N GLU A 263 -3.81 21.18 -18.07
CA GLU A 263 -2.65 20.36 -18.41
C GLU A 263 -2.74 18.93 -17.85
N THR A 264 -1.97 18.02 -18.47
CA THR A 264 -1.73 16.69 -17.93
C THR A 264 -0.93 16.77 -16.63
N LEU A 265 -1.15 15.79 -15.77
CA LEU A 265 -0.50 15.67 -14.46
C LEU A 265 0.60 14.61 -14.54
N PRO A 266 1.86 14.96 -14.25
CA PRO A 266 2.94 13.97 -14.23
C PRO A 266 2.77 13.02 -13.05
N VAL A 267 2.86 11.72 -13.31
CA VAL A 267 2.86 10.64 -12.31
C VAL A 267 4.06 9.74 -12.56
N ASP A 268 5.01 9.73 -11.63
CA ASP A 268 6.19 8.86 -11.76
C ASP A 268 5.84 7.42 -11.40
N VAL A 269 6.15 6.50 -12.30
CA VAL A 269 6.07 5.05 -12.07
C VAL A 269 7.48 4.49 -12.16
N GLN A 270 7.92 3.86 -11.09
CA GLN A 270 9.25 3.30 -10.94
C GLN A 270 9.17 1.79 -10.86
N ALA A 271 10.17 1.09 -11.41
CA ALA A 271 10.28 -0.34 -11.33
C ALA A 271 11.72 -0.78 -11.05
N LEU A 272 11.89 -1.73 -10.14
CA LEU A 272 13.14 -2.37 -9.78
C LEU A 272 13.01 -3.87 -10.00
N ARG A 273 13.90 -4.45 -10.81
CA ARG A 273 14.10 -5.90 -10.92
C ARG A 273 15.22 -6.31 -9.97
N ILE A 274 14.98 -7.39 -9.22
CA ILE A 274 15.99 -8.08 -8.42
C ILE A 274 15.90 -9.57 -8.77
N GLY A 275 16.77 -10.00 -9.68
CA GLY A 275 16.76 -11.37 -10.20
C GLY A 275 15.45 -11.71 -10.89
N GLU A 276 14.76 -12.72 -10.34
CA GLU A 276 13.45 -13.18 -10.81
C GLU A 276 12.25 -12.43 -10.21
N TYR A 277 12.50 -11.44 -9.35
CA TYR A 277 11.49 -10.64 -8.65
C TYR A 277 11.46 -9.21 -9.15
N ALA A 278 10.35 -8.51 -8.89
CA ALA A 278 10.23 -7.10 -9.16
C ALA A 278 9.49 -6.32 -8.07
N LEU A 279 9.71 -5.02 -8.05
CA LEU A 279 8.98 -4.05 -7.25
C LEU A 279 8.56 -2.89 -8.17
N VAL A 280 7.30 -2.51 -8.12
CA VAL A 280 6.74 -1.35 -8.82
C VAL A 280 6.31 -0.35 -7.76
N ALA A 281 6.62 0.93 -7.97
CA ALA A 281 6.33 2.00 -7.03
C ALA A 281 5.70 3.19 -7.76
N MET A 282 4.72 3.83 -7.13
CA MET A 282 4.14 5.09 -7.60
C MET A 282 3.70 5.98 -6.43
N PRO A 283 3.68 7.32 -6.60
CA PRO A 283 3.18 8.23 -5.59
C PRO A 283 1.67 8.17 -5.45
N GLY A 284 1.18 8.52 -4.25
CA GLY A 284 -0.24 8.64 -3.94
C GLY A 284 -0.91 7.34 -3.49
N GLU A 285 -2.24 7.34 -3.59
CA GLU A 285 -3.13 6.32 -3.02
C GLU A 285 -3.91 5.62 -4.14
N PRO A 286 -3.24 4.78 -4.96
CA PRO A 286 -3.91 4.08 -6.05
C PRO A 286 -4.93 3.08 -5.50
N PHE A 287 -6.03 2.90 -6.24
CA PHE A 287 -7.01 1.86 -5.92
C PHE A 287 -6.42 0.47 -6.13
N SER A 288 -6.84 -0.48 -5.30
CA SER A 288 -6.37 -1.87 -5.28
C SER A 288 -6.36 -2.54 -6.65
N GLY A 289 -7.37 -2.27 -7.48
CA GLY A 289 -7.45 -2.79 -8.85
C GLY A 289 -6.25 -2.45 -9.73
N ILE A 290 -5.61 -1.29 -9.52
CA ILE A 290 -4.40 -0.87 -10.24
C ILE A 290 -3.24 -1.79 -9.88
N GLY A 291 -2.98 -1.97 -8.58
CA GLY A 291 -1.93 -2.85 -8.09
C GLY A 291 -2.15 -4.30 -8.52
N ALA A 292 -3.38 -4.81 -8.37
CA ALA A 292 -3.75 -6.14 -8.80
C ALA A 292 -3.53 -6.37 -10.31
N ALA A 293 -3.91 -5.41 -11.16
CA ALA A 293 -3.71 -5.50 -12.61
C ALA A 293 -2.23 -5.53 -13.00
N VAL A 294 -1.38 -4.73 -12.33
CA VAL A 294 0.07 -4.72 -12.59
C VAL A 294 0.72 -6.03 -12.13
N LYS A 295 0.38 -6.51 -10.93
CA LYS A 295 0.90 -7.78 -10.39
C LYS A 295 0.52 -8.97 -11.27
N LYS A 296 -0.75 -9.05 -11.69
CA LYS A 296 -1.28 -10.13 -12.54
C LYS A 296 -0.56 -10.25 -13.89
N ALA A 297 -0.20 -9.13 -14.49
CA ALA A 297 0.45 -9.09 -15.81
C ALA A 297 1.99 -9.15 -15.75
N SER A 298 2.57 -9.31 -14.56
CA SER A 298 4.01 -9.23 -14.38
C SER A 298 4.74 -10.47 -14.92
N PRO A 299 5.86 -10.31 -15.64
CA PRO A 299 6.69 -11.43 -16.14
C PRO A 299 7.68 -11.99 -15.08
N PHE A 300 7.58 -11.52 -13.84
CA PHE A 300 8.43 -11.93 -12.73
C PHE A 300 7.70 -12.93 -11.83
N ALA A 301 8.46 -13.76 -11.12
CA ALA A 301 7.90 -14.81 -10.26
C ALA A 301 7.02 -14.19 -9.15
N VAL A 302 7.47 -13.08 -8.58
CA VAL A 302 6.77 -12.28 -7.58
C VAL A 302 7.02 -10.80 -7.86
N THR A 303 5.95 -9.99 -7.76
CA THR A 303 6.02 -8.54 -7.99
C THR A 303 5.30 -7.81 -6.87
N MET A 304 6.02 -6.98 -6.12
CA MET A 304 5.41 -6.04 -5.18
C MET A 304 4.89 -4.82 -5.92
N PHE A 305 3.73 -4.32 -5.52
CA PHE A 305 3.22 -3.03 -5.97
C PHE A 305 3.09 -2.10 -4.77
N CYS A 306 3.77 -0.96 -4.80
CA CYS A 306 3.86 -0.02 -3.71
C CYS A 306 3.18 1.31 -4.12
N GLY A 307 2.11 1.65 -3.41
CA GLY A 307 1.63 3.04 -3.40
C GLY A 307 2.52 3.89 -2.49
N TYR A 308 2.12 5.14 -2.24
CA TYR A 308 2.72 6.01 -1.23
C TYR A 308 4.25 6.19 -1.40
N SER A 309 4.76 6.03 -2.62
CA SER A 309 6.18 6.08 -2.92
C SER A 309 6.61 7.47 -3.39
N SER A 310 7.91 7.73 -3.41
CA SER A 310 8.47 9.01 -3.87
C SER A 310 8.23 9.22 -5.37
N GLY A 311 8.15 10.48 -5.79
CA GLY A 311 8.01 10.86 -7.20
C GLY A 311 7.06 12.03 -7.40
N SER A 312 6.91 12.45 -8.64
CA SER A 312 5.97 13.48 -9.07
C SER A 312 4.55 12.93 -9.14
N GLY A 313 3.59 13.71 -8.67
CA GLY A 313 2.18 13.31 -8.57
C GLY A 313 1.79 12.99 -7.12
N GLY A 314 0.79 12.14 -6.97
CA GLY A 314 0.30 11.67 -5.67
C GLY A 314 -0.99 12.36 -5.18
N ASP A 315 -2.07 11.61 -5.24
CA ASP A 315 -3.34 11.76 -4.49
C ASP A 315 -4.06 10.40 -4.67
N TYR A 316 -5.36 10.30 -4.40
CA TYR A 316 -6.15 9.14 -4.79
C TYR A 316 -6.16 8.95 -6.31
N MET A 317 -5.99 7.71 -6.77
CA MET A 317 -6.17 7.34 -8.17
C MET A 317 -7.24 6.23 -8.29
N PRO A 318 -8.50 6.61 -8.55
CA PRO A 318 -9.58 5.67 -8.79
C PRO A 318 -9.47 4.98 -10.15
N ILE A 319 -10.00 3.75 -10.23
CA ILE A 319 -10.28 3.10 -11.51
C ILE A 319 -11.49 3.75 -12.20
N ALA A 320 -11.59 3.64 -13.52
CA ALA A 320 -12.61 4.32 -14.33
C ALA A 320 -14.05 4.07 -13.85
N SER A 321 -14.37 2.84 -13.45
CA SER A 321 -15.71 2.46 -12.97
C SER A 321 -16.11 3.11 -11.64
N GLU A 322 -15.17 3.66 -10.87
CA GLU A 322 -15.48 4.23 -9.56
C GLU A 322 -15.91 5.70 -9.63
N TYR A 323 -15.69 6.37 -10.77
CA TYR A 323 -16.05 7.77 -10.94
C TYR A 323 -17.56 8.02 -10.90
N GLU A 324 -18.37 7.11 -11.43
CA GLU A 324 -19.85 7.23 -11.40
C GLU A 324 -20.43 7.14 -9.98
N HIS A 325 -19.68 6.55 -9.04
CA HIS A 325 -20.10 6.40 -7.64
C HIS A 325 -19.64 7.54 -6.73
N GLY A 326 -18.78 8.45 -7.23
CA GLY A 326 -18.25 9.57 -6.47
C GLY A 326 -17.57 9.15 -5.16
N GLY A 327 -17.78 9.94 -4.11
CA GLY A 327 -17.23 9.67 -2.78
C GLY A 327 -15.86 10.29 -2.56
N TYR A 328 -15.38 10.21 -1.32
CA TYR A 328 -14.20 10.95 -0.85
C TYR A 328 -12.97 10.83 -1.76
N GLU A 329 -12.62 9.62 -2.18
CA GLU A 329 -11.41 9.38 -2.99
C GLU A 329 -11.55 9.94 -4.41
N VAL A 330 -12.75 9.81 -5.00
CA VAL A 330 -13.04 10.30 -6.37
C VAL A 330 -13.16 11.82 -6.40
N GLU A 331 -13.81 12.39 -5.38
CA GLU A 331 -14.00 13.84 -5.27
C GLU A 331 -12.68 14.59 -5.05
N ARG A 332 -11.71 13.92 -4.41
CA ARG A 332 -10.35 14.45 -4.22
C ARG A 332 -9.40 14.20 -5.38
N SER A 333 -9.64 13.17 -6.19
CA SER A 333 -8.75 12.81 -7.29
C SER A 333 -8.56 13.98 -8.27
N PRO A 334 -7.32 14.43 -8.50
CA PRO A 334 -7.02 15.40 -9.56
C PRO A 334 -6.94 14.72 -10.94
N TYR A 335 -7.01 13.39 -11.00
CA TYR A 335 -6.85 12.60 -12.22
C TYR A 335 -8.19 12.32 -12.90
N GLY A 336 -8.19 12.26 -14.23
CA GLY A 336 -9.33 11.85 -15.05
C GLY A 336 -9.49 10.32 -15.13
N THR A 337 -10.63 9.88 -15.69
CA THR A 337 -11.04 8.46 -15.75
C THR A 337 -10.03 7.52 -16.38
N GLY A 338 -9.26 7.97 -17.40
CA GLY A 338 -8.25 7.17 -18.08
C GLY A 338 -6.87 7.10 -17.40
N ALA A 339 -6.67 7.80 -16.28
CA ALA A 339 -5.35 7.87 -15.64
C ALA A 339 -4.87 6.51 -15.12
N ALA A 340 -5.75 5.75 -14.48
CA ALA A 340 -5.43 4.42 -13.96
C ALA A 340 -4.97 3.47 -15.07
N ASP A 341 -5.68 3.45 -16.21
CA ASP A 341 -5.35 2.56 -17.34
C ASP A 341 -3.98 2.89 -17.96
N LEU A 342 -3.66 4.19 -18.05
CA LEU A 342 -2.34 4.63 -18.50
C LEU A 342 -1.24 4.17 -17.55
N VAL A 343 -1.42 4.37 -16.24
CA VAL A 343 -0.46 3.91 -15.22
C VAL A 343 -0.26 2.40 -15.27
N ILE A 344 -1.34 1.62 -15.37
CA ILE A 344 -1.28 0.16 -15.49
C ILE A 344 -0.47 -0.24 -16.72
N ARG A 345 -0.77 0.36 -17.88
CA ARG A 345 -0.09 0.05 -19.15
C ARG A 345 1.41 0.35 -19.07
N GLU A 346 1.77 1.54 -18.59
CA GLU A 346 3.17 1.97 -18.50
C GLU A 346 3.96 1.16 -17.45
N ALA A 347 3.35 0.84 -16.30
CA ALA A 347 3.94 -0.06 -15.30
C ALA A 347 4.24 -1.45 -15.88
N GLN A 348 3.29 -2.02 -16.63
CA GLN A 348 3.47 -3.31 -17.28
C GLN A 348 4.54 -3.26 -18.38
N ALA A 349 4.61 -2.17 -19.14
CA ALA A 349 5.65 -1.95 -20.15
C ALA A 349 7.04 -1.85 -19.52
N LEU A 350 7.17 -1.12 -18.40
CA LEU A 350 8.41 -1.08 -17.62
C LEU A 350 8.85 -2.48 -17.17
N LEU A 351 7.93 -3.29 -16.63
CA LEU A 351 8.25 -4.64 -16.18
C LEU A 351 8.76 -5.54 -17.33
N ARG A 352 8.14 -5.46 -18.52
CA ARG A 352 8.62 -6.19 -19.70
C ARG A 352 10.03 -5.73 -20.11
N LYS A 353 10.25 -4.42 -20.18
CA LYS A 353 11.57 -3.83 -20.49
C LYS A 353 12.65 -4.25 -19.48
N LEU A 354 12.31 -4.44 -18.20
CA LEU A 354 13.28 -4.92 -17.21
C LEU A 354 13.58 -6.42 -17.33
N LYS A 355 12.66 -7.20 -17.93
CA LYS A 355 12.82 -8.65 -18.11
C LYS A 355 13.78 -8.98 -19.25
N ASP A 356 13.63 -8.30 -20.38
CA ASP A 356 14.47 -8.40 -21.59
C ASP A 356 15.86 -7.80 -21.34
#